data_AF-A0A8S2LPS9-F1
#
_entry.id   AF-A0A8S2LPS9-F1
#
_cell.length_a   1.000
_cell.length_b   1.000
_cell.length_c   1.000
_cell.angle_alpha   90.00
_cell.angle_beta   90.00
_cell.angle_gamma   90.00
#
_symmetry.space_group_name_H-M   'P 1'
#
loop_
_entity.id
_entity.type
_entity.pdbx_description
1 polymer ?
#
loop_
_entity_poly.entity_id
_entity_poly.type
_entity_poly.pdbx_seq_one_letter_code
_entity_poly.pdbx_strand_id
1 'polypeptide(L)'
;TIVRRVLHHILTILRFGQLPNAMCYDCACTLKLFINRHFGSNELKSTDSTQFLTSLTMAIDRFHVKNHKRPMCKTVMRPDHPCHNDIYASINTQVAEQGFSYLSKFKNSFRGYSYPKSTIFFTVLLHLKNCTTTARCHTNLSMDIFLSQPTDHNHVPNPECIALIELNNQIKAQAATSDESTSSILHSALRTFPLNAASELPRTEIFMQTICRQRQTPAATFTDGLSDDLKKTYRAEDFLLYEEADVIIFSTKANLSTLKHSKHWLLMEHLKYAPMSFISCLRFMH
;
A
#
# COMPACT_ATOMS: atom_id res chain seq x y z
N THR A 1 -18.68 -11.76 -3.30
CA THR A 1 -18.58 -12.21 -4.71
C THR A 1 -17.26 -11.84 -5.36
N ILE A 2 -16.76 -10.60 -5.20
CA ILE A 2 -15.46 -10.14 -5.74
C ILE A 2 -14.24 -10.94 -5.24
N VAL A 3 -14.10 -11.11 -3.91
CA VAL A 3 -12.99 -11.86 -3.28
C VAL A 3 -12.91 -13.31 -3.79
N ARG A 4 -14.07 -13.93 -4.07
CA ARG A 4 -14.19 -15.31 -4.61
C ARG A 4 -13.55 -15.43 -6.00
N ARG A 5 -13.78 -14.47 -6.90
CA ARG A 5 -13.26 -14.52 -8.28
C ARG A 5 -11.76 -14.25 -8.34
N VAL A 6 -11.28 -13.27 -7.56
CA VAL A 6 -9.84 -12.95 -7.44
C VAL A 6 -9.05 -14.17 -6.96
N LEU A 7 -9.50 -14.79 -5.87
CA LEU A 7 -8.80 -15.90 -5.24
C LEU A 7 -8.77 -17.16 -6.13
N HIS A 8 -9.89 -17.48 -6.78
CA HIS A 8 -9.96 -18.60 -7.74
C HIS A 8 -9.02 -18.39 -8.93
N HIS A 9 -8.97 -17.17 -9.47
CA HIS A 9 -8.12 -16.84 -10.62
C HIS A 9 -6.62 -16.89 -10.28
N ILE A 10 -6.23 -16.31 -9.13
CA ILE A 10 -4.86 -16.37 -8.60
C ILE A 10 -4.40 -17.82 -8.42
N LEU A 11 -5.22 -18.67 -7.80
CA LEU A 11 -4.88 -20.09 -7.57
C LEU A 11 -4.78 -20.88 -8.89
N THR A 12 -5.64 -20.58 -9.87
CA THR A 12 -5.65 -21.25 -11.18
C THR A 12 -4.40 -20.91 -12.00
N ILE A 13 -3.96 -19.64 -12.02
CA ILE A 13 -2.78 -19.24 -12.80
C ILE A 13 -1.48 -19.80 -12.19
N LEU A 14 -1.39 -19.88 -10.86
CA LEU A 14 -0.11 -20.02 -10.19
C LEU A 14 0.46 -21.45 -10.15
N ARG A 15 -0.34 -22.50 -10.44
CA ARG A 15 0.10 -23.91 -10.53
C ARG A 15 1.13 -24.33 -9.45
N PHE A 16 0.92 -23.95 -8.19
CA PHE A 16 1.88 -24.10 -7.08
C PHE A 16 2.42 -25.54 -6.92
N GLY A 17 3.73 -25.67 -6.64
CA GLY A 17 4.35 -26.96 -6.30
C GLY A 17 4.21 -27.32 -4.82
N GLN A 18 4.24 -26.32 -3.94
CA GLN A 18 3.88 -26.44 -2.54
C GLN A 18 3.02 -25.24 -2.16
N LEU A 19 1.79 -25.50 -1.75
CA LEU A 19 0.83 -24.46 -1.37
C LEU A 19 1.10 -24.00 0.07
N PRO A 20 0.88 -22.71 0.40
CA PRO A 20 1.05 -22.25 1.77
C PRO A 20 0.05 -22.96 2.67
N ASN A 21 0.48 -23.37 3.86
CA ASN A 21 -0.39 -24.04 4.84
C ASN A 21 -1.23 -23.05 5.67
N ALA A 22 -0.88 -21.76 5.61
CA ALA A 22 -1.53 -20.71 6.37
C ALA A 22 -1.64 -19.37 5.63
N MET A 23 -2.69 -18.61 5.98
CA MET A 23 -2.98 -17.28 5.47
C MET A 23 -3.32 -16.34 6.65
N CYS A 24 -2.70 -15.16 6.68
CA CYS A 24 -3.07 -14.07 7.59
C CYS A 24 -3.79 -12.97 6.80
N TYR A 25 -4.98 -12.57 7.25
CA TYR A 25 -5.80 -11.58 6.54
C TYR A 25 -6.73 -10.80 7.49
N ASP A 26 -6.93 -9.51 7.22
CA ASP A 26 -7.77 -8.61 8.02
C ASP A 26 -9.20 -9.14 8.17
N CYS A 27 -9.77 -9.71 7.12
CA CYS A 27 -11.12 -10.29 7.10
C CYS A 27 -11.13 -11.82 7.02
N ALA A 28 -10.09 -12.48 7.54
CA ALA A 28 -9.94 -13.94 7.49
C ALA A 28 -11.20 -14.70 7.96
N CYS A 29 -11.88 -14.21 9.01
CA CYS A 29 -13.08 -14.87 9.54
C CYS A 29 -14.26 -14.88 8.57
N THR A 30 -14.47 -13.79 7.83
CA THR A 30 -15.54 -13.70 6.84
C THR A 30 -15.23 -14.58 5.65
N LEU A 31 -13.96 -14.64 5.25
CA LEU A 31 -13.50 -15.55 4.20
C LEU A 31 -13.70 -17.01 4.61
N LYS A 32 -13.28 -17.40 5.82
CA LYS A 32 -13.44 -18.78 6.31
C LYS A 32 -14.91 -19.20 6.41
N LEU A 33 -15.78 -18.32 6.92
CA LEU A 33 -17.23 -18.58 6.96
C LEU A 33 -17.82 -18.71 5.56
N PHE A 34 -17.42 -17.86 4.62
CA PHE A 34 -17.85 -17.96 3.24
C PHE A 34 -17.46 -19.32 2.64
N ILE A 35 -16.19 -19.71 2.80
CA ILE A 35 -15.69 -21.00 2.32
C ILE A 35 -16.47 -22.15 2.94
N ASN A 36 -16.59 -22.19 4.26
CA ASN A 36 -17.26 -23.29 4.96
C ASN A 36 -18.75 -23.40 4.58
N ARG A 37 -19.43 -22.28 4.37
CA ARG A 37 -20.86 -22.26 4.04
C ARG A 37 -21.15 -22.68 2.60
N HIS A 38 -20.27 -22.32 1.68
CA HIS A 38 -20.53 -22.48 0.24
C HIS A 38 -19.75 -23.63 -0.38
N PHE A 39 -18.80 -24.25 0.31
CA PHE A 39 -18.02 -25.35 -0.25
C PHE A 39 -18.92 -26.51 -0.72
N GLY A 40 -18.73 -26.92 -1.98
CA GLY A 40 -19.54 -27.94 -2.64
C GLY A 40 -20.83 -27.41 -3.28
N SER A 41 -21.17 -26.13 -3.10
CA SER A 41 -22.34 -25.51 -3.72
C SER A 41 -22.02 -24.95 -5.11
N ASN A 42 -23.05 -24.46 -5.82
CA ASN A 42 -22.87 -23.72 -7.08
C ASN A 42 -22.05 -22.43 -6.88
N GLU A 43 -22.06 -21.88 -5.66
CA GLU A 43 -21.26 -20.73 -5.25
C GLU A 43 -19.82 -21.04 -4.85
N LEU A 44 -19.45 -22.30 -4.57
CA LEU A 44 -18.05 -22.67 -4.39
C LEU A 44 -17.87 -24.15 -4.74
N LYS A 45 -17.81 -24.42 -6.06
CA LYS A 45 -17.64 -25.77 -6.59
C LYS A 45 -16.42 -26.44 -5.96
N SER A 46 -16.55 -27.72 -5.65
CA SER A 46 -15.44 -28.53 -5.17
C SER A 46 -14.43 -28.74 -6.29
N THR A 47 -13.30 -28.06 -6.18
CA THR A 47 -12.14 -28.17 -7.07
C THR A 47 -10.89 -28.26 -6.18
N ASP A 48 -9.76 -28.68 -6.73
CA ASP A 48 -8.51 -28.75 -5.98
C ASP A 48 -8.17 -27.41 -5.30
N SER A 49 -8.44 -26.29 -5.98
CA SER A 49 -8.25 -24.94 -5.45
C SER A 49 -9.17 -24.62 -4.28
N THR A 50 -10.45 -24.99 -4.33
CA THR A 50 -11.39 -24.70 -3.24
C THR A 50 -11.20 -25.65 -2.07
N GLN A 51 -10.78 -26.88 -2.34
CA GLN A 51 -10.37 -27.86 -1.32
C GLN A 51 -9.07 -27.44 -0.62
N PHE A 52 -8.17 -26.77 -1.33
CA PHE A 52 -7.04 -26.10 -0.71
C PHE A 52 -7.48 -24.96 0.21
N LEU A 53 -8.43 -24.13 -0.22
CA LEU A 53 -8.94 -23.03 0.61
C LEU A 53 -9.62 -23.52 1.90
N THR A 54 -10.28 -24.67 1.86
CA THR A 54 -10.87 -25.27 3.07
C THR A 54 -9.80 -25.79 4.01
N SER A 55 -8.69 -26.34 3.49
CA SER A 55 -7.57 -26.88 4.29
C SER A 55 -6.64 -25.80 4.86
N LEU A 56 -6.66 -24.58 4.31
CA LEU A 56 -5.88 -23.45 4.82
C LEU A 56 -6.19 -23.12 6.28
N THR A 57 -5.12 -23.00 7.07
CA THR A 57 -5.15 -22.37 8.39
C THR A 57 -5.28 -20.87 8.19
N MET A 58 -6.32 -20.25 8.76
CA MET A 58 -6.58 -18.82 8.58
C MET A 58 -6.49 -18.09 9.93
N ALA A 59 -5.61 -17.12 10.00
CA ALA A 59 -5.46 -16.24 11.15
C ALA A 59 -5.93 -14.82 10.79
N ILE A 60 -6.60 -14.16 11.74
CA ILE A 60 -6.93 -12.75 11.61
C ILE A 60 -5.65 -11.95 11.84
N ASP A 61 -5.47 -10.88 11.08
CA ASP A 61 -4.40 -9.93 11.36
C ASP A 61 -4.46 -9.40 12.81
N ARG A 62 -3.30 -9.33 13.49
CA ARG A 62 -3.20 -8.97 14.91
C ARG A 62 -3.76 -7.58 15.22
N PHE A 63 -3.69 -6.64 14.28
CA PHE A 63 -4.19 -5.28 14.48
C PHE A 63 -5.70 -5.17 14.26
N HIS A 64 -6.22 -6.03 13.41
CA HIS A 64 -7.64 -6.03 13.07
C HIS A 64 -8.47 -6.83 14.07
N VAL A 65 -7.87 -7.73 14.86
CA VAL A 65 -8.60 -8.61 15.81
C VAL A 65 -9.55 -7.85 16.74
N LYS A 66 -9.19 -6.62 17.17
CA LYS A 66 -10.03 -5.77 18.03
C LYS A 66 -11.36 -5.37 17.38
N ASN A 67 -11.39 -5.27 16.06
CA ASN A 67 -12.58 -4.91 15.28
C ASN A 67 -13.50 -6.13 15.06
N HIS A 68 -13.00 -7.34 15.33
CA HIS A 68 -13.75 -8.57 15.13
C HIS A 68 -14.55 -8.97 16.37
N LYS A 69 -15.86 -9.11 16.21
CA LYS A 69 -16.79 -9.39 17.32
C LYS A 69 -17.17 -10.86 17.46
N ARG A 70 -16.98 -11.69 16.42
CA ARG A 70 -17.47 -13.09 16.41
C ARG A 70 -16.68 -13.98 17.38
N PRO A 71 -17.32 -14.99 18.01
CA PRO A 71 -16.64 -15.91 18.94
C PRO A 71 -15.40 -16.61 18.33
N MET A 72 -15.49 -17.07 17.07
CA MET A 72 -14.38 -17.72 16.38
C MET A 72 -13.14 -16.81 16.21
N CYS A 73 -13.36 -15.48 16.10
CA CYS A 73 -12.29 -14.50 15.96
C CYS A 73 -11.46 -14.36 17.24
N LYS A 74 -12.11 -14.57 18.40
CA LYS A 74 -11.49 -14.44 19.72
C LYS A 74 -10.84 -15.75 20.20
N THR A 75 -11.17 -16.85 19.54
CA THR A 75 -10.72 -18.20 19.89
C THR A 75 -9.75 -18.70 18.82
N VAL A 76 -10.25 -19.51 17.88
CA VAL A 76 -9.44 -20.27 16.92
C VAL A 76 -8.77 -19.43 15.85
N MET A 77 -9.29 -18.25 15.51
CA MET A 77 -8.70 -17.37 14.48
C MET A 77 -7.84 -16.25 15.05
N ARG A 78 -7.69 -16.18 16.39
CA ARG A 78 -6.86 -15.16 17.02
C ARG A 78 -5.39 -15.40 16.66
N PRO A 79 -4.61 -14.36 16.33
CA PRO A 79 -3.20 -14.51 16.01
C PRO A 79 -2.38 -15.22 17.10
N ASP A 80 -2.74 -15.00 18.37
CA ASP A 80 -2.04 -15.58 19.52
C ASP A 80 -2.54 -17.00 19.89
N HIS A 81 -3.41 -17.59 19.07
CA HIS A 81 -3.87 -18.97 19.31
C HIS A 81 -2.71 -19.94 19.07
N PRO A 82 -2.53 -21.00 19.91
CA PRO A 82 -1.39 -21.91 19.80
C PRO A 82 -1.19 -22.55 18.41
N CYS A 83 -2.29 -22.78 17.66
CA CYS A 83 -2.22 -23.31 16.30
C CYS A 83 -1.58 -22.35 15.27
N HIS A 84 -1.33 -21.10 15.64
CA HIS A 84 -0.68 -20.10 14.80
C HIS A 84 0.75 -19.76 15.24
N ASN A 85 1.26 -20.41 16.30
CA ASN A 85 2.60 -20.14 16.80
C ASN A 85 3.65 -20.27 15.70
N ASP A 86 3.57 -21.32 14.86
CA ASP A 86 4.51 -21.53 13.76
C ASP A 86 4.45 -20.44 12.67
N ILE A 87 3.29 -19.78 12.53
CA ILE A 87 3.09 -18.69 11.57
C ILE A 87 3.73 -17.40 12.10
N TYR A 88 3.49 -17.06 13.37
CA TYR A 88 3.91 -15.78 13.94
C TYR A 88 5.26 -15.81 14.65
N ALA A 89 5.79 -16.98 15.01
CA ALA A 89 7.09 -17.10 15.69
C ALA A 89 8.24 -16.48 14.89
N SER A 90 8.10 -16.41 13.56
CA SER A 90 9.09 -15.83 12.66
C SER A 90 8.69 -14.47 12.07
N ILE A 91 7.53 -13.91 12.46
CA ILE A 91 6.98 -12.71 11.81
C ILE A 91 6.60 -11.64 12.84
N ASN A 92 7.33 -10.53 12.82
CA ASN A 92 6.93 -9.33 13.54
C ASN A 92 5.93 -8.52 12.72
N THR A 93 4.64 -8.85 12.84
CA THR A 93 3.57 -8.16 12.10
C THR A 93 3.44 -6.68 12.42
N GLN A 94 3.85 -6.25 13.62
CA GLN A 94 3.84 -4.84 14.01
C GLN A 94 4.86 -4.02 13.23
N VAL A 95 6.07 -4.56 13.05
CA VAL A 95 7.10 -3.92 12.22
C VAL A 95 6.67 -3.90 10.76
N ALA A 96 6.06 -4.98 10.26
CA ALA A 96 5.53 -5.04 8.90
C ALA A 96 4.49 -3.93 8.66
N GLU A 97 3.51 -3.78 9.55
CA GLU A 97 2.46 -2.77 9.40
C GLU A 97 2.99 -1.33 9.55
N GLN A 98 3.87 -1.06 10.51
CA GLN A 98 4.53 0.24 10.58
C GLN A 98 5.34 0.53 9.31
N GLY A 99 6.00 -0.49 8.75
CA GLY A 99 6.64 -0.45 7.45
C GLY A 99 5.64 -0.06 6.36
N PHE A 100 4.55 -0.81 6.22
CA PHE A 100 3.52 -0.56 5.22
C PHE A 100 2.85 0.81 5.35
N SER A 101 2.51 1.25 6.57
CA SER A 101 1.96 2.57 6.83
C SER A 101 2.91 3.68 6.37
N TYR A 102 4.21 3.55 6.67
CA TYR A 102 5.22 4.48 6.17
C TYR A 102 5.33 4.44 4.64
N LEU A 103 5.42 3.25 4.06
CA LEU A 103 5.58 3.07 2.62
C LEU A 103 4.34 3.49 1.82
N SER A 104 3.14 3.43 2.41
CA SER A 104 1.90 3.87 1.77
C SER A 104 1.93 5.36 1.37
N LYS A 105 2.74 6.17 2.08
CA LYS A 105 2.98 7.59 1.77
C LYS A 105 3.70 7.78 0.43
N PHE A 106 4.45 6.78 -0.01
CA PHE A 106 5.27 6.82 -1.24
C PHE A 106 4.66 5.98 -2.38
N LYS A 107 3.40 5.51 -2.25
CA LYS A 107 2.73 4.63 -3.23
C LYS A 107 2.84 5.12 -4.68
N ASN A 108 2.78 6.45 -4.89
CA ASN A 108 2.91 7.07 -6.21
C ASN A 108 4.34 7.03 -6.76
N SER A 109 5.35 7.21 -5.90
CA SER A 109 6.77 7.18 -6.28
C SER A 109 7.16 5.82 -6.82
N PHE A 110 6.57 4.75 -6.29
CA PHE A 110 6.95 3.40 -6.69
C PHE A 110 6.31 2.92 -8.00
N ARG A 111 5.30 3.61 -8.57
CA ARG A 111 4.56 3.15 -9.77
C ARG A 111 5.43 2.87 -11.00
N GLY A 112 6.59 3.52 -11.12
CA GLY A 112 7.51 3.36 -12.26
C GLY A 112 8.75 2.49 -11.98
N TYR A 113 8.86 1.87 -10.80
CA TYR A 113 10.09 1.21 -10.39
C TYR A 113 10.15 -0.24 -10.89
N SER A 114 11.29 -0.63 -11.47
CA SER A 114 11.61 -2.05 -11.66
C SER A 114 11.89 -2.73 -10.32
N TYR A 115 11.80 -4.06 -10.25
CA TYR A 115 12.10 -4.81 -9.02
C TYR A 115 13.48 -4.48 -8.40
N PRO A 116 14.59 -4.39 -9.16
CA PRO A 116 15.88 -3.97 -8.59
C PRO A 116 15.85 -2.54 -8.05
N LYS A 117 15.21 -1.61 -8.78
CA LYS A 117 15.10 -0.21 -8.36
C LYS A 117 14.23 -0.05 -7.11
N SER A 118 13.12 -0.78 -7.02
CA SER A 118 12.25 -0.74 -5.85
C SER A 118 12.97 -1.27 -4.62
N THR A 119 13.75 -2.34 -4.76
CA THR A 119 14.55 -2.90 -3.65
C THR A 119 15.54 -1.89 -3.06
N ILE A 120 16.37 -1.25 -3.89
CA ILE A 120 17.33 -0.24 -3.43
C ILE A 120 16.60 0.92 -2.74
N PHE A 121 15.52 1.39 -3.37
CA PHE A 121 14.74 2.50 -2.84
C PHE A 121 14.01 2.16 -1.53
N PHE A 122 13.55 0.92 -1.35
CA PHE A 122 13.02 0.43 -0.07
C PHE A 122 14.09 0.45 1.01
N THR A 123 15.28 -0.07 0.72
CA THR A 123 16.37 -0.08 1.69
C THR A 123 16.73 1.33 2.14
N VAL A 124 16.83 2.28 1.20
CA VAL A 124 17.08 3.70 1.51
C VAL A 124 15.92 4.31 2.30
N LEU A 125 14.66 4.08 1.91
CA LEU A 125 13.50 4.60 2.62
C LEU A 125 13.38 4.05 4.05
N LEU A 126 13.64 2.76 4.25
CA LEU A 126 13.61 2.14 5.57
C LEU A 126 14.78 2.63 6.42
N HIS A 127 15.96 2.82 5.82
CA HIS A 127 17.09 3.47 6.49
C HIS A 127 16.73 4.90 6.92
N LEU A 128 16.22 5.72 6.00
CA LEU A 128 15.77 7.09 6.30
C LEU A 128 14.66 7.11 7.35
N LYS A 129 13.72 6.16 7.32
CA LYS A 129 12.70 6.01 8.36
C LYS A 129 13.34 5.76 9.73
N ASN A 130 14.27 4.81 9.79
CA ASN A 130 14.95 4.47 11.04
C ASN A 130 15.81 5.64 11.54
N CYS A 131 16.38 6.44 10.63
CA CYS A 131 17.12 7.65 10.95
C CYS A 131 16.20 8.81 11.35
N THR A 132 14.99 8.93 10.81
CA THR A 132 14.07 10.05 11.12
C THR A 132 13.27 9.86 12.41
N THR A 133 13.17 8.64 12.95
CA THR A 133 12.33 8.35 14.12
C THR A 133 12.88 8.77 15.48
N THR A 134 13.99 9.51 15.57
CA THR A 134 14.50 9.96 16.88
C THR A 134 13.83 11.26 17.36
N ALA A 135 13.24 12.06 16.48
CA ALA A 135 12.61 13.33 16.83
C ALA A 135 11.07 13.27 16.84
N ARG A 136 10.45 13.55 17.98
CA ARG A 136 9.00 13.69 18.19
C ARG A 136 8.76 14.97 18.96
N CYS A 137 7.74 15.71 18.57
CA CYS A 137 7.16 16.76 19.39
C CYS A 137 5.66 16.47 19.55
N HIS A 138 5.13 16.70 20.75
CA HIS A 138 3.70 16.67 21.00
C HIS A 138 3.20 18.11 21.06
N THR A 139 2.15 18.42 20.31
CA THR A 139 1.47 19.73 20.35
C THR A 139 0.02 19.54 20.76
N ASN A 140 -0.60 20.61 21.27
CA ASN A 140 -2.05 20.64 21.50
C ASN A 140 -2.82 20.72 20.17
N LEU A 141 -4.15 20.65 20.23
CA LEU A 141 -5.03 20.65 19.04
C LEU A 141 -4.89 21.90 18.17
N SER A 142 -4.62 23.06 18.78
CA SER A 142 -4.37 24.34 18.11
C SER A 142 -2.95 24.49 17.57
N MET A 143 -2.05 23.54 17.86
CA MET A 143 -0.63 23.53 17.47
C MET A 143 0.18 24.75 17.97
N ASP A 144 -0.31 25.48 18.97
CA ASP A 144 0.33 26.68 19.52
C ASP A 144 1.17 26.38 20.77
N ILE A 145 0.98 25.23 21.42
CA ILE A 145 1.71 24.85 22.63
C ILE A 145 2.33 23.46 22.46
N PHE A 146 3.63 23.35 22.76
CA PHE A 146 4.31 22.06 22.90
C PHE A 146 3.92 21.41 24.24
N LEU A 147 3.32 20.22 24.16
CA LEU A 147 2.91 19.40 25.31
C LEU A 147 4.07 18.59 25.91
N SER A 148 5.18 18.47 25.19
CA SER A 148 6.41 17.82 25.65
C SER A 148 7.62 18.51 25.05
N GLN A 149 8.79 18.37 25.70
CA GLN A 149 10.04 18.76 25.04
C GLN A 149 10.19 17.98 23.73
N PRO A 150 10.57 18.66 22.62
CA PRO A 150 10.97 17.99 21.40
C PRO A 150 12.15 17.05 21.70
N THR A 151 12.11 15.82 21.20
CA THR A 151 13.26 14.93 21.33
C THR A 151 14.36 15.32 20.34
N ASP A 152 15.61 15.01 20.69
CA ASP A 152 16.77 15.42 19.90
C ASP A 152 16.70 14.90 18.46
N HIS A 153 16.96 15.83 17.54
CA HIS A 153 17.15 15.51 16.13
C HIS A 153 18.58 15.05 15.90
N ASN A 154 18.76 14.02 15.07
CA ASN A 154 20.09 13.58 14.63
C ASN A 154 20.61 14.38 13.41
N HIS A 155 19.99 15.51 13.11
CA HIS A 155 20.35 16.40 12.02
C HIS A 155 20.08 17.84 12.41
N VAL A 156 20.83 18.77 11.80
CA VAL A 156 20.52 20.20 11.90
C VAL A 156 19.28 20.54 11.05
N PRO A 157 18.52 21.59 11.41
CA PRO A 157 17.45 22.08 10.55
C PRO A 157 17.99 22.48 9.17
N ASN A 158 17.28 22.12 8.09
CA ASN A 158 17.54 22.65 6.76
C ASN A 158 16.51 23.74 6.44
N PRO A 159 16.85 25.04 6.61
CA PRO A 159 15.92 26.14 6.40
C PRO A 159 15.45 26.25 4.94
N GLU A 160 16.27 25.82 3.97
CA GLU A 160 15.93 25.85 2.55
C GLU A 160 14.81 24.86 2.22
N CYS A 161 14.84 23.67 2.83
CA CYS A 161 13.75 22.69 2.75
C CYS A 161 12.44 23.20 3.34
N ILE A 162 12.50 23.98 4.44
CA ILE A 162 11.30 24.55 5.07
C ILE A 162 10.64 25.55 4.11
N ALA A 163 11.42 26.44 3.51
CA ALA A 163 10.91 27.40 2.52
C ALA A 163 10.23 26.71 1.33
N LEU A 164 10.77 25.58 0.86
CA LEU A 164 10.16 24.79 -0.22
C LEU A 164 8.83 24.14 0.21
N ILE A 165 8.72 23.66 1.45
CA ILE A 165 7.48 23.10 1.99
C ILE A 165 6.41 24.18 2.07
N GLU A 166 6.76 25.36 2.56
CA GLU A 166 5.87 26.53 2.64
C GLU A 166 5.39 26.95 1.25
N LEU A 167 6.30 27.06 0.27
CA LEU A 167 5.95 27.34 -1.13
C LEU A 167 4.95 26.32 -1.68
N ASN A 168 5.20 25.02 -1.46
CA ASN A 168 4.29 23.97 -1.92
C ASN A 168 2.90 24.06 -1.27
N ASN A 169 2.84 24.42 0.01
CA ASN A 169 1.57 24.60 0.72
C ASN A 169 0.81 25.83 0.20
N GLN A 170 1.51 26.95 -0.06
CA GLN A 170 0.94 28.14 -0.68
C GLN A 170 0.36 27.84 -2.07
N ILE A 171 1.13 27.14 -2.93
CA ILE A 171 0.68 26.74 -4.27
C ILE A 171 -0.58 25.86 -4.18
N LYS A 172 -0.61 24.88 -3.26
CA LYS A 172 -1.80 24.02 -3.06
C LYS A 172 -3.00 24.81 -2.57
N ALA A 173 -2.81 25.72 -1.61
CA ALA A 173 -3.88 26.55 -1.09
C ALA A 173 -4.48 27.44 -2.19
N GLN A 174 -3.65 28.15 -2.96
CA GLN A 174 -4.09 28.98 -4.09
C GLN A 174 -4.76 28.14 -5.19
N ALA A 175 -4.18 26.99 -5.55
CA ALA A 175 -4.74 26.11 -6.58
C ALA A 175 -6.12 25.54 -6.19
N ALA A 176 -6.39 25.39 -4.89
CA ALA A 176 -7.67 24.89 -4.39
C ALA A 176 -8.79 25.94 -4.42
N THR A 177 -8.45 27.24 -4.38
CA THR A 177 -9.43 28.32 -4.22
C THR A 177 -9.51 29.31 -5.40
N SER A 178 -8.49 29.35 -6.26
CA SER A 178 -8.37 30.34 -7.34
C SER A 178 -8.62 29.74 -8.72
N ASP A 179 -9.30 30.52 -9.57
CA ASP A 179 -9.52 30.24 -11.00
C ASP A 179 -8.36 30.74 -11.89
N GLU A 180 -7.29 31.28 -11.30
CA GLU A 180 -6.13 31.77 -12.04
C GLU A 180 -5.50 30.72 -12.97
N SER A 181 -4.72 31.11 -13.98
CA SER A 181 -3.98 30.13 -14.78
C SER A 181 -2.90 29.43 -13.93
N THR A 182 -2.56 28.19 -14.26
CA THR A 182 -1.48 27.43 -13.58
C THR A 182 -0.17 28.22 -13.57
N SER A 183 0.15 28.91 -14.67
CA SER A 183 1.34 29.75 -14.78
C SER A 183 1.26 30.98 -13.86
N SER A 184 0.09 31.61 -13.72
CA SER A 184 -0.11 32.76 -12.83
C SER A 184 0.17 32.40 -11.38
N ILE A 185 -0.44 31.29 -10.89
CA ILE A 185 -0.23 30.78 -9.54
C ILE A 185 1.27 30.52 -9.30
N LEU A 186 1.92 29.83 -10.23
CA LEU A 186 3.33 29.48 -10.08
C LEU A 186 4.24 30.72 -10.09
N HIS A 187 4.03 31.65 -11.01
CA HIS A 187 4.82 32.89 -11.06
C HIS A 187 4.62 33.77 -9.82
N SER A 188 3.38 33.88 -9.35
CA SER A 188 3.06 34.63 -8.12
C SER A 188 3.77 34.03 -6.90
N ALA A 189 3.72 32.71 -6.74
CA ALA A 189 4.37 32.01 -5.63
C ALA A 189 5.91 32.06 -5.71
N LEU A 190 6.50 31.89 -6.90
CA LEU A 190 7.95 31.96 -7.08
C LEU A 190 8.54 33.36 -6.89
N ARG A 191 7.74 34.42 -7.11
CA ARG A 191 8.19 35.80 -6.93
C ARG A 191 8.57 36.11 -5.48
N THR A 192 7.93 35.45 -4.52
CA THR A 192 8.19 35.61 -3.09
C THR A 192 9.17 34.57 -2.54
N PHE A 193 9.69 33.67 -3.38
CA PHE A 193 10.57 32.60 -2.94
C PHE A 193 12.00 33.13 -2.65
N PRO A 194 12.61 32.78 -1.50
CA PRO A 194 13.89 33.36 -1.11
C PRO A 194 15.05 32.81 -1.97
N LEU A 195 15.92 33.72 -2.42
CA LEU A 195 16.99 33.40 -3.37
C LEU A 195 18.02 32.40 -2.81
N ASN A 196 18.26 32.42 -1.49
CA ASN A 196 19.18 31.49 -0.83
C ASN A 196 18.66 30.05 -0.78
N ALA A 197 17.37 29.80 -1.02
CA ALA A 197 16.79 28.45 -1.10
C ALA A 197 16.55 27.99 -2.55
N ALA A 198 16.97 28.78 -3.55
CA ALA A 198 16.67 28.52 -4.96
C ALA A 198 17.23 27.18 -5.46
N SER A 199 18.30 26.67 -4.86
CA SER A 199 18.89 25.35 -5.12
C SER A 199 17.94 24.19 -4.86
N GLU A 200 17.00 24.34 -3.94
CA GLU A 200 16.05 23.28 -3.55
C GLU A 200 14.81 23.24 -4.46
N LEU A 201 14.65 24.17 -5.40
CA LEU A 201 13.46 24.23 -6.25
C LEU A 201 13.36 22.98 -7.16
N PRO A 202 12.24 22.23 -7.10
CA PRO A 202 11.89 21.23 -8.08
C PRO A 202 11.76 21.85 -9.49
N ARG A 203 11.81 20.99 -10.50
CA ARG A 203 11.50 21.42 -11.87
C ARG A 203 10.06 21.93 -11.97
N THR A 204 9.86 22.95 -12.79
CA THR A 204 8.57 23.64 -13.03
C THR A 204 7.42 22.67 -13.31
N GLU A 205 7.67 21.57 -14.03
CA GLU A 205 6.63 20.60 -14.39
C GLU A 205 6.02 19.90 -13.16
N ILE A 206 6.79 19.73 -12.09
CA ILE A 206 6.33 19.10 -10.83
C ILE A 206 5.32 20.02 -10.14
N PHE A 207 5.56 21.33 -10.13
CA PHE A 207 4.62 22.30 -9.59
C PHE A 207 3.34 22.36 -10.42
N MET A 208 3.45 22.38 -11.75
CA MET A 208 2.29 22.37 -12.63
C MET A 208 1.42 21.13 -12.41
N GLN A 209 2.03 19.94 -12.30
CA GLN A 209 1.30 18.71 -11.96
C GLN A 209 0.62 18.79 -10.59
N THR A 210 1.26 19.41 -9.60
CA THR A 210 0.68 19.60 -8.26
C THR A 210 -0.56 20.50 -8.32
N ILE A 211 -0.49 21.62 -9.05
CA ILE A 211 -1.63 22.52 -9.26
C ILE A 211 -2.77 21.78 -9.96
N CYS A 212 -2.49 21.06 -11.05
CA CYS A 212 -3.51 20.29 -11.77
C CYS A 212 -4.19 19.24 -10.89
N ARG A 213 -3.41 18.49 -10.08
CA ARG A 213 -3.96 17.50 -9.14
C ARG A 213 -4.85 18.14 -8.08
N GLN A 214 -4.46 19.30 -7.57
CA GLN A 214 -5.24 20.01 -6.56
C GLN A 214 -6.56 20.55 -7.11
N ARG A 215 -6.60 20.88 -8.40
CA ARG A 215 -7.78 21.35 -9.13
C ARG A 215 -8.73 20.27 -9.59
N GLN A 216 -8.30 19.02 -9.64
CA GLN A 216 -9.16 17.93 -10.11
C GLN A 216 -10.36 17.75 -9.15
N THR A 217 -11.52 18.19 -9.63
CA THR A 217 -12.88 17.96 -9.11
C THR A 217 -13.21 16.45 -9.13
N PRO A 218 -14.26 15.99 -8.41
CA PRO A 218 -14.41 14.60 -7.97
C PRO A 218 -14.37 13.59 -9.12
N ALA A 219 -13.84 12.40 -8.79
CA ALA A 219 -13.54 11.32 -9.72
C ALA A 219 -14.64 11.13 -10.77
N ALA A 220 -14.28 11.32 -12.04
CA ALA A 220 -15.13 10.94 -13.16
C ALA A 220 -15.52 9.46 -12.99
N THR A 221 -16.81 9.18 -13.11
CA THR A 221 -17.34 7.82 -13.26
C THR A 221 -16.78 7.24 -14.55
N PHE A 222 -15.75 6.40 -14.44
CA PHE A 222 -15.20 5.64 -15.56
C PHE A 222 -16.26 4.64 -16.04
N THR A 223 -16.88 4.90 -17.20
CA THR A 223 -17.78 3.97 -17.88
C THR A 223 -17.12 3.21 -19.02
N ASP A 224 -15.99 3.69 -19.54
CA ASP A 224 -15.24 3.03 -20.60
C ASP A 224 -14.01 2.32 -20.02
N GLY A 225 -13.81 1.06 -20.44
CA GLY A 225 -12.74 0.20 -19.95
C GLY A 225 -11.33 0.78 -20.11
N LEU A 226 -10.33 0.14 -19.48
CA LEU A 226 -8.94 0.64 -19.56
C LEU A 226 -8.41 0.60 -21.00
N SER A 227 -7.76 1.70 -21.42
CA SER A 227 -6.99 1.74 -22.67
C SER A 227 -5.94 0.63 -22.71
N ASP A 228 -5.68 0.04 -23.88
CA ASP A 228 -4.73 -1.06 -24.05
C ASP A 228 -3.29 -0.69 -23.63
N ASP A 229 -2.94 0.59 -23.74
CA ASP A 229 -1.64 1.11 -23.26
C ASP A 229 -1.49 1.00 -21.74
N LEU A 230 -2.61 1.03 -21.00
CA LEU A 230 -2.64 0.87 -19.54
C LEU A 230 -2.67 -0.61 -19.12
N LYS A 231 -2.88 -1.53 -20.06
CA LYS A 231 -2.88 -2.98 -19.81
C LYS A 231 -1.49 -3.59 -19.84
N LYS A 232 -0.47 -2.84 -20.25
CA LYS A 232 0.93 -3.28 -20.31
C LYS A 232 1.81 -2.50 -19.35
N THR A 233 2.87 -3.13 -18.88
CA THR A 233 3.94 -2.45 -18.16
C THR A 233 4.80 -1.63 -19.14
N TYR A 234 5.65 -0.74 -18.61
CA TYR A 234 6.65 -0.02 -19.41
C TYR A 234 7.67 -0.94 -20.13
N ARG A 235 7.70 -2.23 -19.79
CA ARG A 235 8.50 -3.27 -20.46
C ARG A 235 7.72 -4.05 -21.51
N ALA A 236 6.52 -3.59 -21.85
CA ALA A 236 5.56 -4.28 -22.70
C ALA A 236 5.09 -5.66 -22.19
N GLU A 237 5.31 -5.98 -20.90
CA GLU A 237 4.72 -7.16 -20.27
C GLU A 237 3.23 -6.93 -19.98
N ASP A 238 2.40 -7.96 -20.16
CA ASP A 238 0.99 -7.92 -19.76
C ASP A 238 0.88 -7.62 -18.26
N PHE A 239 0.19 -6.53 -17.94
CA PHE A 239 -0.03 -6.03 -16.58
C PHE A 239 -1.47 -6.21 -16.12
N LEU A 240 -2.43 -6.14 -17.03
CA LEU A 240 -3.81 -6.48 -16.76
C LEU A 240 -4.04 -7.95 -17.11
N LEU A 241 -3.96 -8.84 -16.11
CA LEU A 241 -4.12 -10.28 -16.35
C LEU A 241 -5.58 -10.72 -16.33
N TYR A 242 -6.46 -9.94 -15.71
CA TYR A 242 -7.87 -10.25 -15.57
C TYR A 242 -8.71 -8.99 -15.42
N GLU A 243 -9.75 -8.89 -16.25
CA GLU A 243 -10.72 -7.79 -16.26
C GLU A 243 -12.13 -8.38 -16.38
N GLU A 244 -12.93 -8.19 -15.33
CA GLU A 244 -14.38 -8.42 -15.31
C GLU A 244 -15.06 -7.20 -14.68
N ALA A 245 -16.38 -7.05 -14.89
CA ALA A 245 -17.17 -5.89 -14.46
C ALA A 245 -16.93 -5.44 -13.01
N ASP A 246 -16.63 -6.37 -12.10
CA ASP A 246 -16.42 -6.08 -10.67
C ASP A 246 -14.98 -6.31 -10.20
N VAL A 247 -14.09 -6.82 -11.06
CA VAL A 247 -12.76 -7.31 -10.66
C VAL A 247 -11.71 -7.00 -11.72
N ILE A 248 -10.68 -6.28 -11.31
CA ILE A 248 -9.51 -5.98 -12.14
C ILE A 248 -8.26 -6.46 -11.38
N ILE A 249 -7.50 -7.39 -11.96
CA ILE A 249 -6.26 -7.90 -11.37
C ILE A 249 -5.08 -7.36 -12.19
N PHE A 250 -4.36 -6.43 -11.58
CA PHE A 250 -3.10 -5.92 -12.09
C PHE A 250 -1.94 -6.78 -11.57
N SER A 251 -1.36 -7.62 -12.43
CA SER A 251 -0.17 -8.40 -12.10
C SER A 251 0.66 -8.76 -13.35
N THR A 252 1.81 -9.40 -13.19
CA THR A 252 2.67 -9.90 -14.26
C THR A 252 2.98 -11.37 -14.00
N LYS A 253 3.30 -12.13 -15.05
CA LYS A 253 3.69 -13.55 -14.91
C LYS A 253 4.86 -13.74 -13.94
N ALA A 254 5.84 -12.84 -13.94
CA ALA A 254 7.00 -12.89 -13.05
C ALA A 254 6.62 -12.73 -11.56
N ASN A 255 5.72 -11.81 -11.25
CA ASN A 255 5.24 -11.61 -9.88
C ASN A 255 4.43 -12.80 -9.39
N LEU A 256 3.59 -13.34 -10.26
CA LEU A 256 2.89 -14.58 -10.01
C LEU A 256 3.88 -15.72 -9.72
N SER A 257 4.93 -15.90 -10.53
CA SER A 257 5.99 -16.88 -10.24
C SER A 257 6.70 -16.66 -8.90
N THR A 258 6.83 -15.42 -8.43
CA THR A 258 7.43 -15.14 -7.11
C THR A 258 6.50 -15.55 -5.97
N LEU A 259 5.21 -15.23 -6.08
CA LEU A 259 4.18 -15.70 -5.16
C LEU A 259 4.17 -17.22 -5.07
N LYS A 260 4.41 -17.91 -6.21
CA LYS A 260 4.50 -19.36 -6.33
C LYS A 260 5.43 -20.04 -5.32
N HIS A 261 6.55 -19.42 -4.99
CA HIS A 261 7.60 -20.02 -4.18
C HIS A 261 7.58 -19.54 -2.71
N SER A 262 6.59 -18.73 -2.34
CA SER A 262 6.50 -18.15 -1.00
C SER A 262 5.74 -19.06 -0.03
N LYS A 263 6.34 -19.37 1.12
CA LYS A 263 5.77 -20.27 2.15
C LYS A 263 4.54 -19.71 2.86
N HIS A 264 4.44 -18.38 2.99
CA HIS A 264 3.38 -17.68 3.71
C HIS A 264 2.89 -16.51 2.89
N TRP A 265 1.57 -16.26 2.83
CA TRP A 265 1.01 -15.09 2.15
C TRP A 265 0.38 -14.12 3.14
N LEU A 266 0.64 -12.84 2.91
CA LEU A 266 0.04 -11.72 3.63
C LEU A 266 -0.79 -10.93 2.62
N LEU A 267 -2.11 -10.86 2.85
CA LEU A 267 -3.02 -10.09 1.99
C LEU A 267 -3.41 -8.81 2.74
N MET A 268 -3.18 -7.64 2.14
CA MET A 268 -3.46 -6.34 2.75
C MET A 268 -4.50 -5.59 1.93
N GLU A 269 -5.61 -5.16 2.54
CA GLU A 269 -6.71 -4.47 1.83
C GLU A 269 -6.41 -2.98 1.55
N HIS A 270 -5.42 -2.39 2.23
CA HIS A 270 -5.20 -0.93 2.24
C HIS A 270 -4.33 -0.37 1.11
N LEU A 271 -3.75 -1.21 0.25
CA LEU A 271 -2.91 -0.76 -0.85
C LEU A 271 -3.64 -0.77 -2.19
N LYS A 272 -4.67 0.09 -2.33
CA LYS A 272 -5.38 0.32 -3.61
C LYS A 272 -4.46 0.73 -4.77
N TYR A 273 -3.20 1.12 -4.51
CA TYR A 273 -2.23 1.57 -5.53
C TYR A 273 -0.76 1.28 -5.18
N ALA A 274 -0.43 0.13 -4.59
CA ALA A 274 0.98 -0.24 -4.42
C ALA A 274 1.54 -0.95 -5.67
N PRO A 275 2.81 -0.74 -6.02
CA PRO A 275 3.47 -1.63 -6.95
C PRO A 275 3.64 -2.99 -6.31
N MET A 276 3.01 -3.99 -6.92
CA MET A 276 3.54 -5.27 -7.33
C MET A 276 4.64 -5.97 -6.50
N SER A 277 5.74 -5.31 -6.12
CA SER A 277 6.62 -5.83 -5.07
C SER A 277 5.95 -5.92 -3.69
N PHE A 278 4.77 -5.31 -3.50
CA PHE A 278 4.01 -5.29 -2.24
C PHE A 278 3.02 -6.43 -2.04
N ILE A 279 2.54 -7.07 -3.11
CA ILE A 279 1.64 -8.23 -2.98
C ILE A 279 2.45 -9.51 -2.73
N SER A 280 3.76 -9.48 -2.98
CA SER A 280 4.69 -10.58 -2.73
C SER A 280 5.41 -10.41 -1.39
N CYS A 281 4.91 -11.11 -0.36
CA CYS A 281 5.65 -11.62 0.80
C CYS A 281 6.89 -10.85 1.30
N LEU A 282 6.74 -10.12 2.42
CA LEU A 282 7.88 -9.82 3.28
C LEU A 282 8.34 -11.11 3.98
N ARG A 283 9.44 -11.70 3.52
CA ARG A 283 10.28 -12.57 4.34
C ARG A 283 11.21 -11.64 5.12
N PHE A 284 10.95 -11.43 6.41
CA PHE A 284 11.95 -10.84 7.30
C PHE A 284 13.03 -11.90 7.51
N MET A 285 14.21 -11.69 6.91
CA MET A 285 15.41 -12.43 7.28
C MET A 285 15.83 -11.98 8.68
N HIS A 286 15.89 -12.92 9.62
CA HIS A 286 17.00 -12.98 10.56
C HIS A 286 18.05 -13.91 9.96
#